data_AF-A0A835S0D4-F1
#
_entry.id   AF-A0A835S0D4-F1
#
_cell.length_a   1.000
_cell.length_b   1.000
_cell.length_c   1.000
_cell.angle_alpha   90.00
_cell.angle_beta   90.00
_cell.angle_gamma   90.00
#
_symmetry.space_group_name_H-M   'P 1'
#
loop_
_entity.id
_entity.type
_entity.pdbx_description
1 polymer ?
#
loop_
_entity_poly.entity_id
_entity_poly.type
_entity_poly.pdbx_seq_one_letter_code
_entity_poly.pdbx_strand_id
1 'polypeptide(L)'
;MALEFIESMPMEPGKDVLGALLGACKAHGSVELGEEAGRRLLVLDPENAGRYAALANIYEDFGKWENAARVRKVMRDKGVKKPLGCSMVEVDATVHTFGVEDEAHPRSIEIYDALEKLHRMVDEEVVLLIK
;
A
#
# COMPACT_ATOMS: atom_id res chain seq x y z
N MET A 1 -26.18 -7.97 -5.84
CA MET A 1 -26.26 -7.32 -4.52
C MET A 1 -25.40 -6.05 -4.40
N ALA A 2 -24.07 -6.07 -4.50
CA ALA A 2 -23.28 -4.81 -4.45
C ALA A 2 -23.23 -4.06 -5.80
N LEU A 3 -23.02 -4.80 -6.90
CA LEU A 3 -22.96 -4.23 -8.25
C LEU A 3 -24.31 -3.64 -8.68
N GLU A 4 -25.40 -4.41 -8.53
CA GLU A 4 -26.76 -3.96 -8.84
C GLU A 4 -27.16 -2.69 -8.07
N PHE A 5 -26.70 -2.55 -6.81
CA PHE A 5 -26.92 -1.34 -6.04
C PHE A 5 -26.17 -0.15 -6.65
N ILE A 6 -24.90 -0.33 -7.03
CA ILE A 6 -24.10 0.71 -7.68
C ILE A 6 -24.67 1.10 -9.05
N GLU A 7 -25.14 0.12 -9.84
CA GLU A 7 -25.75 0.33 -11.15
C GLU A 7 -27.13 1.01 -11.07
N SER A 8 -27.84 0.87 -9.95
CA SER A 8 -29.14 1.52 -9.73
C SER A 8 -29.04 2.93 -9.12
N MET A 9 -27.83 3.42 -8.85
CA MET A 9 -27.65 4.78 -8.33
C MET A 9 -28.13 5.82 -9.37
N PRO A 10 -28.90 6.84 -8.96
CA PRO A 10 -29.37 7.89 -9.87
C PRO A 10 -28.26 8.87 -10.28
N MET A 11 -27.03 8.64 -9.82
CA MET A 11 -25.83 9.41 -10.12
C MET A 11 -24.63 8.50 -10.27
N GLU A 12 -23.58 8.99 -10.91
CA GLU A 12 -22.30 8.28 -11.00
C GLU A 12 -21.73 7.99 -9.60
N PRO A 13 -21.26 6.76 -9.33
CA PRO A 13 -20.72 6.40 -8.03
C PRO A 13 -19.46 7.21 -7.72
N GLY A 14 -19.46 7.79 -6.52
CA GLY A 14 -18.33 8.55 -6.01
C GLY A 14 -17.10 7.67 -5.76
N LYS A 15 -15.98 8.35 -5.53
CA LYS A 15 -14.68 7.71 -5.31
C LYS A 15 -14.67 6.73 -4.12
N ASP A 16 -15.46 6.99 -3.09
CA ASP A 16 -15.52 6.14 -1.89
C ASP A 16 -16.30 4.85 -2.16
N VAL A 17 -17.38 4.94 -2.96
CA VAL A 17 -18.18 3.79 -3.39
C VAL A 17 -17.36 2.87 -4.29
N LEU A 18 -16.67 3.44 -5.28
CA LEU A 18 -15.79 2.67 -6.17
C LEU A 18 -14.59 2.09 -5.41
N GLY A 19 -14.06 2.80 -4.41
CA GLY A 19 -12.99 2.32 -3.54
C GLY A 19 -13.41 1.10 -2.73
N ALA A 20 -14.61 1.14 -2.14
CA ALA A 20 -15.19 0.01 -1.43
C ALA A 20 -15.43 -1.19 -2.35
N LEU A 21 -15.97 -0.94 -3.57
CA LEU A 21 -16.14 -1.99 -4.58
C LEU A 21 -14.81 -2.63 -4.97
N LEU A 22 -13.77 -1.83 -5.23
CA LEU A 22 -12.45 -2.33 -5.60
C LEU A 22 -11.85 -3.21 -4.49
N GLY A 23 -11.98 -2.79 -3.24
CA GLY A 23 -11.55 -3.57 -2.07
C GLY A 23 -12.27 -4.91 -1.98
N ALA A 24 -13.59 -4.92 -2.20
CA ALA A 24 -14.39 -6.15 -2.23
C ALA A 24 -14.00 -7.06 -3.41
N CYS A 25 -13.80 -6.50 -4.61
CA CYS A 25 -13.36 -7.26 -5.78
C CYS A 25 -11.99 -7.92 -5.55
N LYS A 26 -11.06 -7.24 -4.86
CA LYS A 26 -9.79 -7.83 -4.43
C LYS A 26 -10.00 -8.99 -3.45
N ALA A 27 -10.86 -8.80 -2.45
CA ALA A 27 -11.10 -9.83 -1.43
C ALA A 27 -11.80 -11.09 -1.97
N HIS A 28 -12.67 -10.94 -2.97
CA HIS A 28 -13.49 -12.02 -3.53
C HIS A 28 -13.02 -12.52 -4.91
N GLY A 29 -11.95 -11.97 -5.46
CA GLY A 29 -11.37 -12.42 -6.73
C GLY A 29 -12.21 -12.12 -7.98
N SER A 30 -12.92 -10.98 -8.01
CA SER A 30 -13.67 -10.56 -9.21
C SER A 30 -12.83 -9.58 -10.05
N VAL A 31 -12.18 -10.10 -11.10
CA VAL A 31 -11.20 -9.35 -11.90
C VAL A 31 -11.85 -8.28 -12.74
N GLU A 32 -12.92 -8.61 -13.47
CA GLU A 32 -13.52 -7.69 -14.43
C GLU A 32 -14.10 -6.46 -13.72
N LEU A 33 -14.79 -6.69 -12.60
CA LEU A 33 -15.36 -5.62 -11.78
C LEU A 33 -14.28 -4.81 -11.07
N GLY A 34 -13.24 -5.48 -10.56
CA GLY A 34 -12.10 -4.81 -9.95
C GLY A 34 -11.32 -3.96 -10.95
N GLU A 35 -11.16 -4.43 -12.18
CA GLU A 35 -10.53 -3.70 -13.27
C GLU A 35 -11.33 -2.46 -13.65
N GLU A 36 -12.64 -2.58 -13.78
CA GLU A 36 -13.52 -1.46 -14.10
C GLU A 36 -13.52 -0.40 -12.99
N ALA A 37 -13.74 -0.82 -11.74
CA ALA A 37 -13.72 0.09 -10.59
C ALA A 37 -12.35 0.77 -10.44
N GLY A 38 -11.27 0.01 -10.60
CA GLY A 38 -9.90 0.52 -10.53
C GLY A 38 -9.62 1.56 -11.61
N ARG A 39 -9.99 1.31 -12.87
CA ARG A 39 -9.80 2.28 -13.96
C ARG A 39 -10.55 3.59 -13.70
N ARG A 40 -11.81 3.52 -13.26
CA ARG A 40 -12.58 4.73 -12.90
C ARG A 40 -11.94 5.49 -11.74
N LEU A 41 -11.43 4.78 -10.74
CA LEU A 41 -10.72 5.37 -9.60
C LEU A 41 -9.44 6.11 -10.00
N LEU A 42 -8.69 5.60 -10.99
CA LEU A 42 -7.50 6.27 -11.51
C LEU A 42 -7.81 7.55 -12.28
N VAL A 43 -9.06 7.73 -12.73
CA VAL A 43 -9.55 8.97 -13.33
C VAL A 43 -10.07 9.92 -12.24
N LEU A 44 -10.85 9.40 -11.27
CA LEU A 44 -11.57 10.21 -10.27
C LEU A 44 -10.72 10.72 -9.10
N ASP A 45 -9.69 9.98 -8.68
CA ASP A 45 -8.66 10.55 -7.79
C ASP A 45 -7.28 9.98 -8.22
N PRO A 46 -6.66 10.67 -9.21
CA PRO A 46 -5.46 10.21 -9.90
C PRO A 46 -4.18 10.36 -9.07
N GLU A 47 -4.22 11.04 -7.93
CA GLU A 47 -3.06 11.29 -7.06
C GLU A 47 -2.92 10.24 -5.95
N ASN A 48 -3.94 9.41 -5.76
CA ASN A 48 -3.94 8.39 -4.72
C ASN A 48 -3.22 7.11 -5.15
N ALA A 49 -1.98 6.97 -4.67
CA ALA A 49 -1.12 5.81 -4.88
C ALA A 49 -1.76 4.47 -4.48
N GLY A 50 -2.64 4.46 -3.48
CA GLY A 50 -3.35 3.26 -3.02
C GLY A 50 -4.22 2.63 -4.12
N ARG A 51 -4.80 3.45 -5.01
CA ARG A 51 -5.65 2.97 -6.11
C ARG A 51 -4.85 2.28 -7.20
N TYR A 52 -3.71 2.87 -7.57
CA TYR A 52 -2.78 2.23 -8.52
C TYR A 52 -2.28 0.91 -7.96
N ALA A 53 -1.90 0.88 -6.68
CA ALA A 53 -1.47 -0.35 -6.02
C ALA A 53 -2.58 -1.41 -6.00
N ALA A 54 -3.80 -1.04 -5.63
CA ALA A 54 -4.93 -1.97 -5.59
C ALA A 54 -5.25 -2.58 -6.97
N LEU A 55 -5.30 -1.76 -8.02
CA LEU A 55 -5.53 -2.25 -9.39
C LEU A 55 -4.36 -3.12 -9.90
N ALA A 56 -3.12 -2.74 -9.61
CA ALA A 56 -1.96 -3.55 -9.98
C ALA A 56 -1.99 -4.92 -9.29
N ASN A 57 -2.31 -4.97 -7.99
CA ASN A 57 -2.40 -6.22 -7.23
C ASN A 57 -3.50 -7.13 -7.80
N ILE A 58 -4.68 -6.59 -8.15
CA ILE A 58 -5.74 -7.38 -8.81
C ILE A 58 -5.23 -8.00 -10.11
N TYR A 59 -4.40 -7.30 -10.90
CA TYR A 59 -3.82 -7.92 -12.09
C TYR A 59 -2.82 -9.04 -11.73
N GLU A 60 -2.03 -8.90 -10.66
CA GLU A 60 -1.07 -9.91 -10.21
C GLU A 60 -1.72 -11.17 -9.67
N ASP A 61 -2.77 -11.02 -8.85
CA ASP A 61 -3.52 -12.13 -8.27
C ASP A 61 -4.07 -13.10 -9.34
N PHE A 62 -4.17 -12.62 -10.59
CA PHE A 62 -4.67 -13.38 -11.75
C PHE A 62 -3.61 -13.56 -12.86
N GLY A 63 -2.34 -13.36 -12.55
CA GLY A 63 -1.22 -13.61 -13.48
C GLY A 63 -1.13 -12.64 -14.66
N LYS A 64 -1.86 -11.51 -14.63
CA LYS A 64 -1.82 -10.46 -15.67
C LYS A 64 -0.66 -9.48 -15.40
N TRP A 65 0.56 -10.01 -15.28
CA TRP A 65 1.76 -9.26 -14.87
C TRP A 65 2.07 -8.04 -15.73
N GLU A 66 1.85 -8.11 -17.05
CA GLU A 66 2.03 -6.99 -17.97
C GLU A 66 1.10 -5.82 -17.67
N ASN A 67 -0.17 -6.11 -17.32
CA ASN A 67 -1.13 -5.08 -16.96
C ASN A 67 -0.75 -4.43 -15.62
N ALA A 68 -0.30 -5.22 -14.64
CA ALA A 68 0.21 -4.69 -13.38
C ALA A 68 1.42 -3.77 -13.60
N ALA A 69 2.37 -4.20 -14.45
CA ALA A 69 3.53 -3.40 -14.83
C ALA A 69 3.13 -2.09 -15.52
N ARG A 70 2.13 -2.12 -16.41
CA ARG A 70 1.58 -0.92 -17.06
C ARG A 70 0.98 0.05 -16.05
N VAL A 71 0.17 -0.42 -15.10
CA VAL A 71 -0.42 0.42 -14.05
C VAL A 71 0.67 1.09 -13.21
N ARG A 72 1.70 0.33 -12.80
CA ARG A 72 2.84 0.88 -12.05
C ARG A 72 3.67 1.86 -12.86
N LYS A 73 3.80 1.65 -14.18
CA LYS A 73 4.44 2.61 -15.08
C LYS A 73 3.66 3.92 -15.11
N VAL A 74 2.34 3.87 -15.33
CA VAL A 74 1.49 5.08 -15.33
C VAL A 74 1.58 5.83 -14.00
N MET A 75 1.59 5.11 -12.87
CA MET A 75 1.77 5.71 -11.55
C MET A 75 3.09 6.50 -11.46
N ARG A 76 4.20 5.91 -11.92
CA ARG A 76 5.52 6.57 -11.95
C ARG A 76 5.57 7.74 -12.92
N ASP A 77 5.04 7.58 -14.13
CA ASP A 77 5.04 8.61 -15.17
C ASP A 77 4.23 9.85 -14.73
N LYS A 78 3.19 9.66 -13.91
CA LYS A 78 2.42 10.74 -13.28
C LYS A 78 3.06 11.32 -12.01
N GLY A 79 4.22 10.80 -11.58
CA GLY A 79 4.87 11.23 -10.34
C GLY A 79 4.09 10.87 -9.06
N VAL A 80 3.12 9.96 -9.14
CA VAL A 80 2.31 9.53 -7.99
C VAL A 80 3.19 8.65 -7.12
N LYS A 81 3.58 9.15 -5.96
CA LYS A 81 4.41 8.41 -5.00
C LYS A 81 3.50 7.77 -3.97
N LYS A 82 3.73 6.48 -3.68
CA LYS A 82 3.19 5.91 -2.45
C LYS A 82 3.83 6.70 -1.30
N PRO A 83 3.05 7.27 -0.36
CA PRO A 83 3.65 7.86 0.82
C PRO A 83 4.53 6.78 1.45
N LEU A 84 5.80 7.12 1.68
CA LEU A 84 6.70 6.26 2.41
C LEU A 84 6.05 6.05 3.78
N GLY A 85 5.86 4.79 4.16
CA GLY A 85 5.51 4.49 5.53
C GLY A 85 6.66 5.02 6.39
N CYS A 86 6.33 5.84 7.38
CA CYS A 86 7.30 6.28 8.37
C CYS A 86 6.79 5.93 9.76
N SER A 87 7.73 5.59 10.64
CA SER A 87 7.49 5.60 12.07
C SER A 87 8.01 6.91 12.65
N MET A 88 7.50 7.29 13.83
CA MET A 88 8.01 8.45 14.53
C MET A 88 8.02 8.21 16.04
N VAL A 89 8.97 8.84 16.71
CA VAL A 89 9.09 8.84 18.17
C VAL A 89 9.41 10.26 18.64
N GLU A 90 8.90 10.64 19.80
CA GLU A 90 9.21 11.91 20.44
C GLU A 90 10.22 11.67 21.57
N VAL A 91 11.34 12.38 21.53
CA VAL A 91 12.38 12.37 22.57
C VAL A 91 12.73 13.81 22.89
N ASP A 92 12.67 14.20 24.15
CA ASP A 92 12.98 15.56 24.62
C ASP A 92 12.26 16.65 23.79
N ALA A 93 10.96 16.46 23.56
CA ALA A 93 10.09 17.33 22.73
C ALA A 93 10.51 17.47 21.25
N THR A 94 11.42 16.62 20.77
CA THR A 94 11.83 16.54 19.36
C THR A 94 11.21 15.31 18.71
N VAL A 95 10.53 15.50 17.58
CA VAL A 95 9.97 14.39 16.79
C VAL A 95 11.04 13.87 15.83
N HIS A 96 11.37 12.60 15.97
CA HIS A 96 12.26 11.87 15.07
C HIS A 96 11.41 10.97 14.19
N THR A 97 11.52 11.12 12.87
CA THR A 97 10.81 10.31 11.88
C THR A 97 11.80 9.37 11.21
N PHE A 98 11.39 8.12 10.97
CA PHE A 98 12.20 7.09 10.34
C PHE A 98 11.44 6.47 9.17
N GLY A 99 12.07 6.46 8.00
CA GLY A 99 11.62 5.71 6.83
C GLY A 99 12.24 4.31 6.72
N VAL A 100 11.92 3.62 5.63
CA VAL A 100 12.62 2.39 5.23
C VAL A 100 14.06 2.75 4.83
N GLU A 101 15.04 2.10 5.46
CA GLU A 101 16.48 2.31 5.19
C GLU A 101 16.92 3.77 5.36
N ASP A 102 16.31 4.47 6.31
CA ASP A 102 16.56 5.89 6.55
C ASP A 102 17.82 6.13 7.39
N GLU A 103 18.80 6.81 6.81
CA GLU A 103 20.06 7.18 7.45
C GLU A 103 20.16 8.70 7.74
N ALA A 104 19.08 9.47 7.54
CA ALA A 104 19.10 10.93 7.68
C ALA A 104 19.28 11.41 9.13
N HIS A 105 19.03 10.55 10.11
CA HIS A 105 19.19 10.89 11.52
C HIS A 105 20.68 11.04 11.90
N PRO A 106 21.09 12.09 12.65
CA PRO A 106 22.50 12.30 13.03
C PRO A 106 23.15 11.15 13.80
N ARG A 107 22.32 10.32 14.45
CA ARG A 107 22.73 9.12 15.22
C ARG A 107 22.35 7.81 14.52
N SER A 108 22.20 7.82 13.20
CA SER A 108 21.79 6.63 12.42
C SER A 108 22.65 5.41 12.73
N ILE A 109 23.98 5.56 12.79
CA ILE A 109 24.93 4.49 13.15
C ILE A 109 24.55 3.84 14.49
N GLU A 110 24.38 4.64 15.55
CA GLU A 110 24.03 4.12 16.88
C GLU A 110 22.68 3.41 16.91
N ILE A 111 21.71 3.92 16.14
CA ILE A 111 20.37 3.33 16.03
C ILE A 111 20.45 1.96 15.36
N TYR A 112 21.19 1.84 14.25
CA TYR A 112 21.37 0.57 13.55
C TYR A 112 22.17 -0.44 14.39
N ASP A 113 23.21 0.00 15.11
CA ASP A 113 23.96 -0.86 16.04
C ASP A 113 23.05 -1.40 17.16
N ALA A 114 22.17 -0.56 17.71
CA ALA A 114 21.19 -0.98 18.71
C ALA A 114 20.17 -1.97 18.12
N LEU A 115 19.70 -1.72 16.91
CA LEU A 115 18.79 -2.61 16.20
C LEU A 115 19.41 -3.99 15.94
N GLU A 116 20.68 -4.05 15.52
CA GLU A 116 21.40 -5.30 15.31
C GLU A 116 21.54 -6.11 16.61
N LYS A 117 21.86 -5.44 17.73
CA LYS A 117 21.91 -6.07 19.05
C LYS A 117 20.56 -6.64 19.46
N LEU A 118 19.48 -5.86 19.28
CA LEU A 118 18.12 -6.33 19.57
C LEU A 118 17.72 -7.52 18.70
N HIS A 119 18.05 -7.49 17.41
CA HIS A 119 17.78 -8.61 16.49
C HIS A 119 18.44 -9.90 16.98
N ARG A 120 19.71 -9.82 17.38
CA ARG A 120 20.45 -10.95 17.92
C ARG A 120 19.84 -11.50 19.22
N MET A 121 19.37 -10.61 20.11
CA MET A 121 18.71 -11.03 21.35
C MET A 121 17.40 -11.77 21.07
N VAL A 122 16.60 -11.29 20.12
CA VAL A 122 15.35 -11.97 19.71
C VAL A 122 15.66 -13.34 19.12
N ASP A 123 16.67 -13.46 18.26
CA ASP A 123 17.08 -14.75 17.68
C ASP A 123 17.53 -15.74 18.76
N GLU A 124 18.33 -15.30 19.74
CA GLU A 124 18.78 -16.13 20.85
C GLU A 124 17.63 -16.58 21.77
N GLU A 125 16.66 -15.70 22.04
CA GLU A 125 15.48 -16.01 22.86
C GLU A 125 14.53 -16.99 22.14
N VAL A 126 14.33 -16.82 20.82
CA VAL A 126 13.57 -17.78 19.99
C VAL A 126 14.26 -19.15 19.97
N VAL A 127 15.60 -19.20 19.90
CA VAL A 127 16.36 -20.46 19.96
C VAL A 127 16.25 -21.15 21.32
N LEU A 128 16.13 -20.39 22.41
CA LEU A 128 15.91 -20.94 23.76
C LEU A 128 14.48 -21.46 23.98
N LEU A 129 13.48 -20.91 23.30
CA LEU A 129 12.08 -21.34 23.39
C LEU A 129 11.75 -22.59 22.57
N ILE A 130 12.64 -23.00 21.65
CA ILE A 130 12.46 -24.19 20.77
C ILE A 130 13.29 -25.40 21.28
N LYS A 131 13.98 -25.27 22.41
CA LYS A 131 14.66 -26.37 23.12
C LYS A 131 13.90 -26.77 24.38
#